data_AF-A0A9W7EJS5-F1
#
_entry.id   AF-A0A9W7EJS5-F1
#
_cell.length_a   1.000
_cell.length_b   1.000
_cell.length_c   1.000
_cell.angle_alpha   90.00
_cell.angle_beta   90.00
_cell.angle_gamma   90.00
#
_symmetry.space_group_name_H-M   'P 1'
#
loop_
_entity.id
_entity.type
_entity.pdbx_description
1 polymer ?
#
loop_
_entity_poly.entity_id
_entity_poly.type
_entity_poly.pdbx_seq_one_letter_code
_entity_poly.pdbx_strand_id
1 'polypeptide(L)'
;MIVPISNTPPPTPTAVQQAKSGGSAKQAAEAAAKAAGLEKNLLTKSEARQILNLSKSECTPTSIQKQYDRYFNANAVDNGGSFYLQSKVYRAKELLDFHMKEKERDAREKKMEEEVPKE
;
A
#
# COMPACT_ATOMS: atom_id res chain seq x y z
N MET A 1 16.79 60.67 -9.53
CA MET A 1 16.36 59.89 -8.36
C MET A 1 16.89 58.47 -8.54
N ILE A 2 17.82 58.05 -7.69
CA ILE A 2 18.54 56.77 -7.76
C ILE A 2 17.92 55.84 -6.72
N VAL A 3 17.48 54.66 -7.15
CA VAL A 3 16.90 53.62 -6.29
C VAL A 3 17.99 52.90 -5.49
N PRO A 4 17.83 52.66 -4.17
CA PRO A 4 18.75 51.80 -3.43
C PRO A 4 18.33 50.32 -3.58
N ILE A 5 19.22 49.52 -4.16
CA ILE A 5 19.09 48.07 -4.25
C ILE A 5 19.52 47.50 -2.89
N SER A 6 18.57 47.04 -2.08
CA SER A 6 18.82 46.40 -0.79
C SER A 6 19.46 45.03 -1.00
N ASN A 7 20.70 44.87 -0.54
CA ASN A 7 21.49 43.66 -0.59
C ASN A 7 21.10 42.73 0.58
N THR A 8 20.44 41.61 0.32
CA THR A 8 20.18 40.56 1.32
C THR A 8 21.20 39.43 1.18
N PRO A 9 21.87 38.97 2.26
CA PRO A 9 22.88 37.93 2.18
C PRO A 9 22.27 36.56 1.84
N PRO A 10 22.99 35.68 1.11
CA PRO A 10 22.52 34.33 0.80
C PRO A 10 22.46 33.44 2.06
N PRO A 11 21.49 32.53 2.17
CA PRO A 11 21.39 31.62 3.31
C PRO A 11 22.60 30.68 3.36
N THR A 12 23.22 30.57 4.53
CA THR A 12 24.37 29.72 4.80
C THR A 12 24.01 28.23 4.73
N PRO A 13 24.93 27.35 4.28
CA PRO A 13 24.65 25.94 4.00
C PRO A 13 24.47 25.04 5.23
N THR A 14 24.57 25.58 6.46
CA THR A 14 24.47 24.79 7.70
C THR A 14 23.05 24.28 8.01
N ALA A 15 22.02 24.74 7.29
CA ALA A 15 20.66 24.23 7.44
C ALA A 15 20.39 22.89 6.70
N VAL A 16 21.29 22.44 5.83
CA VAL A 16 21.08 21.20 5.05
C VAL A 16 21.57 19.95 5.80
N GLN A 17 22.21 20.11 6.97
CA GLN A 17 22.90 19.03 7.68
C GLN A 17 22.16 18.52 8.93
N GLN A 18 20.83 18.38 8.87
CA GLN A 18 20.07 17.65 9.90
C GLN A 18 19.02 16.66 9.38
N ALA A 19 18.91 16.44 8.06
CA ALA A 19 18.02 15.42 7.50
C ALA A 19 18.74 14.12 7.10
N LYS A 20 19.95 13.89 7.62
CA LYS A 20 20.75 12.68 7.38
C LYS A 20 21.19 12.06 8.70
N SER A 21 20.25 11.59 9.51
CA SER A 21 20.56 10.87 10.74
C SER A 21 19.54 9.76 10.99
N GLY A 22 19.89 8.55 10.54
CA GLY A 22 19.94 7.41 11.46
C GLY A 22 18.67 6.66 11.85
N GLY A 23 17.59 6.72 11.07
CA GLY A 23 16.47 5.78 11.21
C GLY A 23 16.43 4.83 10.04
N SER A 24 16.38 3.52 10.30
CA SER A 24 16.30 2.44 9.32
C SER A 24 15.40 2.83 8.13
N ALA A 25 15.74 2.51 6.88
CA ALA A 25 14.90 2.85 5.71
C ALA A 25 13.40 2.50 5.91
N LYS A 26 13.12 1.46 6.73
CA LYS A 26 11.79 1.16 7.27
C LYS A 26 11.18 2.27 8.13
N GLN A 27 11.89 2.78 9.14
CA GLN A 27 11.42 3.87 10.01
C GLN A 27 11.25 5.19 9.25
N ALA A 28 12.10 5.47 8.25
CA ALA A 28 11.93 6.64 7.39
C ALA A 28 10.69 6.50 6.48
N ALA A 29 10.47 5.31 5.90
CA ALA A 29 9.27 5.01 5.13
C ALA A 29 7.99 5.01 5.99
N GLU A 30 8.08 4.50 7.21
CA GLU A 30 6.98 4.40 8.18
C GLU A 30 6.64 5.78 8.75
N ALA A 31 7.63 6.62 9.06
CA ALA A 31 7.44 8.01 9.45
C ALA A 31 6.89 8.86 8.28
N ALA A 32 7.35 8.63 7.05
CA ALA A 32 6.80 9.28 5.86
C ALA A 32 5.34 8.86 5.59
N ALA A 33 5.02 7.57 5.78
CA ALA A 33 3.65 7.07 5.68
C ALA A 33 2.74 7.66 6.77
N LYS A 34 3.26 7.81 8.00
CA LYS A 34 2.55 8.40 9.12
C LYS A 34 2.33 9.91 8.94
N ALA A 35 3.35 10.64 8.46
CA ALA A 35 3.28 12.07 8.17
C ALA A 35 2.37 12.41 6.97
N ALA A 36 2.29 11.53 5.97
CA ALA A 36 1.38 11.67 4.83
C ALA A 36 -0.07 11.21 5.12
N GLY A 37 -0.39 10.85 6.37
CA GLY A 37 -1.72 10.35 6.75
C GLY A 37 -2.08 8.98 6.15
N LEU A 38 -1.12 8.28 5.55
CA LEU A 38 -1.29 6.94 4.97
C LEU A 38 -1.54 5.88 6.05
N GLU A 39 -1.16 6.12 7.31
CA GLU A 39 -1.39 5.18 8.41
C GLU A 39 -2.88 4.96 8.72
N LYS A 40 -3.74 5.93 8.40
CA LYS A 40 -5.22 5.80 8.51
C LYS A 40 -5.86 5.09 7.31
N ASN A 41 -5.07 4.68 6.31
CA ASN A 41 -5.51 4.12 5.04
C ASN A 41 -4.84 2.77 4.72
N LEU A 42 -4.19 2.10 5.69
CA LEU A 42 -3.75 0.71 5.52
C LEU A 42 -4.98 -0.18 5.41
N LEU A 43 -5.39 -0.45 4.18
CA LEU A 43 -6.43 -1.41 3.88
C LEU A 43 -6.06 -2.75 4.52
N THR A 44 -6.88 -3.22 5.45
CA THR A 44 -6.69 -4.51 6.11
C THR A 44 -7.25 -5.65 5.26
N LYS A 45 -6.83 -6.90 5.52
CA LYS A 45 -7.43 -8.09 4.86
C LYS A 45 -8.93 -8.17 5.09
N SER A 46 -9.40 -7.72 6.26
CA SER A 46 -10.83 -7.74 6.59
C SER A 46 -11.59 -6.73 5.75
N GLU A 47 -11.07 -5.50 5.67
CA GLU A 47 -11.69 -4.45 4.84
C GLU A 47 -11.64 -4.82 3.36
N ALA A 48 -10.55 -5.40 2.85
CA ALA A 48 -10.48 -5.86 1.47
C ALA A 48 -11.55 -6.91 1.15
N ARG A 49 -11.80 -7.86 2.07
CA ARG A 49 -12.91 -8.80 1.94
C ARG A 49 -14.27 -8.10 1.97
N GLN A 50 -14.46 -7.09 2.82
CA GLN A 50 -15.71 -6.35 2.91
C GLN A 50 -15.97 -5.50 1.65
N ILE A 51 -14.95 -4.84 1.10
CA ILE A 51 -15.03 -4.09 -0.16
C ILE A 51 -15.44 -5.01 -1.31
N LEU A 52 -14.88 -6.22 -1.34
CA LEU A 52 -15.27 -7.25 -2.29
C LEU A 52 -16.46 -8.07 -1.81
N ASN A 53 -17.15 -7.74 -0.72
CA ASN A 53 -18.30 -8.49 -0.23
C ASN A 53 -18.09 -10.03 -0.20
N LEU A 54 -16.94 -10.48 0.32
CA LEU A 54 -16.58 -11.89 0.45
C LEU A 54 -16.50 -12.30 1.92
N SER A 55 -17.01 -13.48 2.25
CA SER A 55 -16.74 -14.12 3.54
C SER A 55 -15.35 -14.77 3.57
N LYS A 56 -14.89 -15.20 4.76
CA LYS A 56 -13.60 -15.88 4.92
C LYS A 56 -13.55 -17.20 4.13
N SER A 57 -14.67 -17.93 4.06
CA SER A 57 -14.78 -19.21 3.38
C SER A 57 -14.87 -19.06 1.85
N GLU A 58 -15.43 -17.95 1.39
CA GLU A 58 -15.59 -17.66 -0.05
C GLU A 58 -14.38 -16.94 -0.64
N CYS A 59 -13.32 -16.70 0.13
CA CYS A 59 -12.14 -15.96 -0.30
C CYS A 59 -11.22 -16.86 -1.16
N THR A 60 -11.66 -17.13 -2.40
CA THR A 60 -10.95 -17.94 -3.40
C THR A 60 -10.49 -17.05 -4.56
N PRO A 61 -9.45 -17.43 -5.33
CA PRO A 61 -8.99 -16.62 -6.47
C PRO A 61 -10.11 -16.33 -7.49
N THR A 62 -10.96 -17.32 -7.78
CA THR A 62 -12.06 -17.19 -8.72
C THR A 62 -13.14 -16.21 -8.23
N SER A 63 -13.53 -16.29 -6.96
CA SER A 63 -14.54 -15.39 -6.40
C SER A 63 -14.01 -13.97 -6.26
N ILE A 64 -12.74 -13.79 -5.86
CA ILE A 64 -12.07 -12.48 -5.82
C ILE A 64 -12.11 -11.83 -7.20
N GLN A 65 -11.70 -12.55 -8.24
CA GLN A 65 -11.67 -12.02 -9.61
C GLN A 65 -13.08 -11.65 -10.09
N LYS A 66 -14.04 -12.56 -9.96
CA LYS A 66 -15.45 -12.33 -10.36
C LYS A 66 -16.03 -11.06 -9.71
N GLN A 67 -15.69 -10.87 -8.45
CA GLN A 67 -16.25 -9.82 -7.62
C GLN A 67 -15.54 -8.47 -7.81
N TYR A 68 -14.23 -8.52 -8.06
CA TYR A 68 -13.46 -7.40 -8.57
C TYR A 68 -14.03 -6.91 -9.90
N ASP A 69 -14.21 -7.78 -10.88
CA ASP A 69 -14.72 -7.38 -12.20
C ASP A 69 -16.10 -6.73 -12.11
N ARG A 70 -16.99 -7.28 -11.27
CA ARG A 70 -18.31 -6.68 -11.04
C ARG A 70 -18.21 -5.27 -10.46
N TYR A 71 -17.46 -5.10 -9.37
CA TYR A 71 -17.40 -3.81 -8.68
C TYR A 71 -16.52 -2.78 -9.41
N PHE A 72 -15.47 -3.21 -10.09
CA PHE A 72 -14.60 -2.32 -10.84
C PHE A 72 -15.34 -1.71 -12.02
N ASN A 73 -16.07 -2.53 -12.80
CA ASN A 73 -16.85 -2.05 -13.94
C ASN A 73 -18.05 -1.20 -13.50
N ALA A 74 -18.74 -1.59 -12.43
CA ALA A 74 -19.87 -0.81 -11.89
C ALA A 74 -19.45 0.56 -11.33
N ASN A 75 -18.20 0.72 -10.89
CA ASN A 75 -17.67 1.98 -10.34
C ASN A 75 -16.72 2.70 -11.30
N ALA A 76 -16.63 2.26 -12.56
CA ALA A 76 -15.82 2.94 -13.57
C ALA A 76 -16.29 4.39 -13.74
N VAL A 77 -15.34 5.32 -13.85
CA VAL A 77 -15.63 6.76 -13.98
C VAL A 77 -16.51 7.04 -15.21
N ASP A 78 -16.29 6.30 -16.30
CA ASP A 78 -17.07 6.40 -17.55
C ASP A 78 -18.56 6.06 -17.37
N ASN A 79 -18.88 5.23 -16.37
CA ASN A 79 -20.26 4.84 -16.02
C ASN A 79 -20.89 5.74 -14.95
N GLY A 80 -20.30 6.91 -14.68
CA GLY A 80 -20.72 7.79 -13.57
C GLY A 80 -20.23 7.33 -12.19
N GLY A 81 -19.28 6.41 -12.15
CA GLY A 81 -18.63 5.95 -10.92
C GLY A 81 -17.59 6.94 -10.39
N SER A 82 -16.93 6.57 -9.29
CA SER A 82 -15.88 7.37 -8.66
C SER A 82 -14.52 6.70 -8.77
N PHE A 83 -13.52 7.46 -9.20
CA PHE A 83 -12.12 7.01 -9.22
C PHE A 83 -11.67 6.54 -7.82
N TYR A 84 -12.17 7.15 -6.76
CA TYR A 84 -11.85 6.73 -5.39
C TYR A 84 -12.39 5.33 -5.08
N LEU A 85 -13.65 5.06 -5.41
CA LEU A 85 -14.27 3.75 -5.18
C LEU A 85 -13.63 2.67 -6.05
N GLN A 86 -13.40 2.97 -7.33
CA GLN A 86 -12.68 2.09 -8.24
C GLN A 86 -11.27 1.78 -7.72
N SER A 87 -10.54 2.79 -7.23
CA SER A 87 -9.23 2.62 -6.61
C SER A 87 -9.30 1.75 -5.35
N LYS A 88 -10.34 1.89 -4.51
CA LYS A 88 -10.52 1.04 -3.31
C LYS A 88 -10.77 -0.43 -3.68
N VAL A 89 -11.58 -0.68 -4.71
CA VAL A 89 -11.82 -2.03 -5.25
C VAL A 89 -10.53 -2.65 -5.81
N TYR A 90 -9.75 -1.86 -6.54
CA TYR A 90 -8.44 -2.29 -7.06
C TYR A 90 -7.47 -2.67 -5.95
N ARG A 91 -7.32 -1.80 -4.94
CA ARG A 91 -6.44 -2.06 -3.78
C ARG A 91 -6.88 -3.28 -2.98
N ALA A 92 -8.18 -3.51 -2.84
CA ALA A 92 -8.71 -4.70 -2.17
C ALA A 92 -8.30 -6.00 -2.88
N LYS A 93 -8.38 -6.02 -4.21
CA LYS A 93 -7.96 -7.17 -5.02
C LYS A 93 -6.45 -7.42 -4.91
N GLU A 94 -5.63 -6.39 -5.05
CA GLU A 94 -4.17 -6.52 -4.91
C GLU A 94 -3.77 -7.10 -3.54
N LEU A 95 -4.40 -6.63 -2.46
CA LEU A 95 -4.09 -7.09 -1.11
C LEU A 95 -4.46 -8.56 -0.90
N LEU A 96 -5.64 -8.99 -1.37
CA LEU A 96 -6.05 -10.39 -1.23
C LEU A 96 -5.16 -11.33 -2.06
N ASP A 97 -4.82 -10.94 -3.28
CA ASP A 97 -3.92 -11.71 -4.14
C ASP A 97 -2.53 -11.86 -3.52
N PHE A 98 -1.98 -10.77 -2.96
CA PHE A 98 -0.70 -10.78 -2.27
C PHE A 98 -0.68 -11.80 -1.13
N HIS A 99 -1.67 -11.76 -0.25
CA HIS A 99 -1.72 -12.68 0.89
C HIS A 99 -2.00 -14.13 0.51
N MET A 100 -2.66 -14.40 -0.62
CA MET A 100 -2.80 -15.77 -1.13
C MET A 100 -1.46 -16.32 -1.60
N LYS A 101 -0.67 -15.51 -2.31
CA LYS A 101 0.68 -15.89 -2.76
C LYS A 101 1.64 -16.08 -1.57
N GLU A 102 1.59 -15.21 -0.56
CA GLU A 102 2.38 -15.41 0.67
C GLU A 102 2.03 -16.73 1.35
N LYS A 103 0.73 -17.03 1.50
CA LYS A 103 0.28 -18.27 2.13
C LYS A 103 0.73 -19.51 1.36
N GLU A 104 0.74 -19.45 0.02
CA GLU A 104 1.24 -20.54 -0.83
C GLU A 104 2.75 -20.74 -0.69
N ARG A 105 3.52 -19.64 -0.64
CA ARG A 105 4.97 -19.69 -0.42
C ARG A 105 5.30 -20.29 0.94
N ASP A 106 4.67 -19.80 2.00
CA ASP A 106 4.89 -20.28 3.37
C ASP A 106 4.51 -21.77 3.51
N ALA A 107 3.46 -22.22 2.79
CA ALA A 107 3.07 -23.63 2.76
C ALA A 107 4.08 -24.51 2.02
N ARG A 108 4.71 -23.99 0.96
CA ARG A 108 5.75 -24.68 0.21
C ARG A 108 7.05 -24.80 1.00
N GLU A 109 7.45 -23.74 1.70
CA GLU A 109 8.65 -23.74 2.55
C GLU A 109 8.51 -24.76 3.69
N LYS A 110 7.36 -24.81 4.39
CA LYS A 110 7.11 -25.81 5.44
C LYS A 110 7.18 -27.26 4.94
N LYS A 111 6.72 -27.52 3.71
CA LYS A 111 6.79 -28.86 3.10
C LYS A 111 8.23 -29.29 2.79
N MET A 112 9.10 -28.36 2.40
CA MET A 112 10.51 -28.68 2.13
C MET A 112 11.30 -28.93 3.42
N GLU A 113 10.91 -28.31 4.53
CA GLU A 113 11.62 -28.45 5.82
C GLU A 113 11.21 -29.72 6.59
N GLU A 114 10.02 -30.26 6.32
CA GLU A 114 9.54 -31.54 6.87
C GLU A 114 10.11 -32.76 6.13
N GLU A 115 10.54 -32.61 4.88
CA GLU A 115 11.13 -33.68 4.06
C GLU A 115 12.66 -33.80 4.20
N VAL A 116 13.33 -32.97 4.99
CA VAL A 116 14.77 -33.16 5.28
C VAL A 116 14.92 -34.31 6.29
N PRO A 117 15.42 -35.49 5.89
CA PRO A 117 15.64 -36.58 6.83
C PRO A 117 16.71 -36.14 7.82
N LYS A 118 16.40 -36.19 9.12
CA LYS A 118 17.43 -36.12 10.15
C LYS A 118 18.21 -37.43 10.10
N GLU A 119 19.41 -37.38 9.53
CA GLU A 119 20.46 -38.39 9.77
C GLU A 119 20.98 -38.31 11.21
#